data_AF-Q8JGM0-F1
#
_entry.id   AF-Q8JGM0-F1
#
_cell.length_a   1.000
_cell.length_b   1.000
_cell.length_c   1.000
_cell.angle_alpha   90.00
_cell.angle_beta   90.00
_cell.angle_gamma   90.00
#
_symmetry.space_group_name_H-M   'P 1'
#
loop_
_entity.id
_entity.type
_entity.pdbx_description
1 polymer ?
#
loop_
_entity_poly.entity_id
_entity_poly.type
_entity_poly.pdbx_seq_one_letter_code
_entity_poly.pdbx_strand_id
1 'polypeptide(L)'
;PIRAMVDGMKLTPNPEKPMIALSIGDPTVFGNLPTDEKVTQALKDAIDSNKYNGYAPSVGYQKSRDVVANFYSCPEAPLEAEDVLLTSGCSQA
;
A
#
# COMPACT_ATOMS: atom_id res chain seq x y z
N PRO A 1 -2.46 15.26 -12.31
CA PRO A 1 -1.71 16.03 -13.34
C PRO A 1 -0.58 15.23 -14.01
N ILE A 2 0.38 14.69 -13.25
CA ILE A 2 1.51 13.96 -13.83
C ILE A 2 1.16 12.56 -14.36
N ARG A 3 0.31 11.78 -13.66
CA ARG A 3 -0.19 10.46 -14.13
C ARG A 3 -0.85 10.55 -15.51
N ALA A 4 -1.71 11.54 -15.73
CA ALA A 4 -2.36 11.74 -17.03
C ALA A 4 -1.37 12.04 -18.18
N MET A 5 -0.21 12.64 -17.88
CA MET A 5 0.84 12.88 -18.87
C MET A 5 1.74 11.65 -19.07
N VAL A 6 2.12 10.96 -18.00
CA VAL A 6 3.03 9.80 -18.05
C VAL A 6 2.33 8.56 -18.60
N ASP A 7 1.10 8.29 -18.20
CA ASP A 7 0.31 7.14 -18.68
C ASP A 7 -0.18 7.35 -20.13
N GLY A 8 -0.34 8.60 -20.55
CA GLY A 8 -0.76 8.97 -21.91
C GLY A 8 0.38 9.14 -22.93
N MET A 9 1.65 9.12 -22.47
CA MET A 9 2.79 9.28 -23.35
C MET A 9 3.02 8.02 -24.20
N LYS A 10 2.59 8.08 -25.47
CA LYS A 10 3.07 7.15 -26.51
C LYS A 10 4.52 7.50 -26.86
N LEU A 11 5.45 7.07 -26.02
CA LEU A 11 6.87 7.11 -26.34
C LEU A 11 7.13 6.02 -27.38
N THR A 12 7.57 6.42 -28.57
CA THR A 12 8.23 5.49 -29.50
C THR A 12 9.69 5.43 -29.08
N PRO A 13 10.13 4.40 -28.33
CA PRO A 13 11.53 4.29 -27.94
C PRO A 13 12.40 4.13 -29.19
N ASN A 14 13.66 4.53 -29.08
CA ASN A 14 14.63 4.27 -30.13
C ASN A 14 14.73 2.74 -30.35
N PRO A 15 14.53 2.21 -31.57
CA PRO A 15 14.56 0.77 -31.82
C PRO A 15 15.95 0.14 -31.63
N GLU A 16 17.03 0.94 -31.68
CA GLU A 16 18.41 0.48 -31.52
C GLU A 16 18.88 0.49 -30.05
N LYS A 17 18.08 1.03 -29.11
CA LYS A 17 18.47 1.16 -27.70
C LYS A 17 17.38 0.66 -26.76
N PRO A 18 17.73 -0.13 -25.73
CA PRO A 18 16.78 -0.53 -24.72
C PRO A 18 16.23 0.69 -23.97
N MET A 19 14.92 0.72 -23.76
CA MET A 19 14.25 1.76 -22.99
C MET A 19 14.55 1.59 -21.50
N ILE A 20 14.94 2.68 -20.83
CA ILE A 20 15.08 2.75 -19.37
C ILE A 20 13.98 3.67 -18.85
N ALA A 21 13.02 3.11 -18.10
CA ALA A 21 11.89 3.86 -17.57
C ALA A 21 12.24 4.52 -16.23
N LEU A 22 12.53 5.82 -16.25
CA LEU A 22 12.84 6.62 -15.04
C LEU A 22 11.64 7.42 -14.50
N SER A 23 10.51 7.39 -15.20
CA SER A 23 9.29 8.16 -14.85
C SER A 23 8.27 7.36 -14.04
N ILE A 24 8.50 6.07 -13.83
CA ILE A 24 7.58 5.19 -13.11
C ILE A 24 7.90 5.24 -11.62
N GLY A 25 6.91 5.61 -10.81
CA GLY A 25 7.04 5.67 -9.35
C GLY A 25 6.67 4.39 -8.62
N ASP A 26 6.26 3.33 -9.33
CA ASP A 26 6.00 2.03 -8.74
C ASP A 26 7.33 1.30 -8.44
N PRO A 27 7.67 1.06 -7.15
CA PRO A 27 8.95 0.48 -6.77
C PRO A 27 9.07 -1.01 -7.14
N THR A 28 7.97 -1.68 -7.47
CA THR A 28 7.94 -3.14 -7.70
C THR A 28 8.25 -3.53 -9.15
N VAL A 29 8.21 -2.58 -10.09
CA VAL A 29 8.29 -2.81 -11.55
C VAL A 29 9.53 -3.58 -11.99
N PHE A 30 10.67 -3.35 -11.33
CA PHE A 30 11.93 -3.99 -11.69
C PHE A 30 12.29 -5.17 -10.78
N GLY A 31 11.45 -5.48 -9.78
CA GLY A 31 11.63 -6.63 -8.87
C GLY A 31 12.81 -6.55 -7.90
N ASN A 32 13.58 -5.45 -7.92
CA ASN A 32 14.75 -5.25 -7.06
C ASN A 32 14.39 -4.74 -5.65
N LEU A 33 13.13 -4.35 -5.42
CA LEU A 33 12.61 -3.93 -4.12
C LEU A 33 11.38 -4.77 -3.73
N PRO A 34 11.56 -6.06 -3.40
CA PRO A 34 10.46 -6.90 -2.94
C PRO A 34 10.00 -6.49 -1.53
N THR A 35 8.78 -6.85 -1.18
CA THR A 35 8.29 -6.75 0.20
C THR A 35 9.01 -7.76 1.11
N ASP A 36 9.04 -7.49 2.41
CA ASP A 36 9.53 -8.44 3.41
C ASP A 36 8.68 -9.73 3.43
N GLU A 37 9.34 -10.88 3.61
CA GLU A 37 8.68 -12.19 3.63
C GLU A 37 7.61 -12.31 4.72
N LYS A 38 7.80 -11.64 5.87
CA LYS A 38 6.84 -11.64 6.98
C LYS A 38 5.51 -10.99 6.58
N VAL A 39 5.54 -9.97 5.72
CA VAL A 39 4.32 -9.33 5.19
C VAL A 39 3.55 -10.33 4.34
N THR A 40 4.26 -11.07 3.48
CA THR A 40 3.65 -12.10 2.63
C THR A 40 3.07 -13.24 3.48
N GLN A 41 3.79 -13.68 4.51
CA GLN A 41 3.33 -14.74 5.39
C GLN A 41 2.10 -14.32 6.19
N ALA A 42 2.06 -13.10 6.74
CA ALA A 42 0.91 -12.60 7.48
C ALA A 42 -0.37 -12.57 6.62
N LEU A 43 -0.25 -12.24 5.32
CA LEU A 43 -1.38 -12.28 4.40
C LEU A 43 -1.86 -13.71 4.15
N LYS A 44 -0.94 -14.66 3.96
CA LYS A 44 -1.29 -16.09 3.82
C LYS A 44 -2.02 -16.59 5.06
N ASP A 45 -1.47 -16.33 6.25
CA ASP A 45 -2.08 -16.76 7.51
C ASP A 45 -3.49 -16.17 7.69
N ALA A 46 -3.70 -14.91 7.29
CA ALA A 46 -5.02 -14.28 7.34
C ALA A 46 -6.02 -14.97 6.40
N ILE A 47 -5.62 -15.28 5.16
CA ILE A 47 -6.44 -15.99 4.18
C ILE A 47 -6.75 -17.42 4.67
N ASP A 48 -5.72 -18.16 5.06
CA ASP A 48 -5.83 -19.55 5.51
C ASP A 48 -6.72 -19.67 6.76
N SER A 49 -6.73 -18.65 7.61
CA SER A 49 -7.60 -18.62 8.79
C SER A 49 -9.10 -18.55 8.47
N ASN A 50 -9.49 -18.05 7.29
CA ASN A 50 -10.87 -17.76 6.89
C ASN A 50 -11.65 -16.82 7.83
N LYS A 51 -10.97 -16.13 8.75
CA LYS A 51 -11.61 -15.27 9.77
C LYS A 51 -11.95 -13.86 9.28
N TYR A 52 -11.36 -13.45 8.15
CA TYR A 52 -11.40 -12.07 7.66
C TYR A 52 -12.12 -11.93 6.31
N ASN A 53 -12.95 -12.91 5.95
CA ASN A 53 -13.65 -12.94 4.65
C ASN A 53 -15.01 -12.21 4.69
N GLY A 54 -15.51 -11.86 5.87
CA GLY A 54 -16.76 -11.12 6.05
C GLY A 54 -16.57 -9.61 5.96
N TYR A 55 -17.67 -8.86 5.96
CA TYR A 55 -17.60 -7.40 5.99
C TYR A 55 -16.99 -6.89 7.31
N ALA A 56 -16.04 -5.97 7.18
CA ALA A 56 -15.55 -5.16 8.30
C ALA A 56 -16.46 -3.93 8.51
N PRO A 57 -16.40 -3.28 9.69
CA PRO A 57 -16.91 -1.92 9.84
C PRO A 57 -16.31 -1.00 8.78
N SER A 58 -17.06 0.02 8.34
CA SER A 58 -16.59 0.96 7.30
C SER A 58 -15.31 1.71 7.66
N VAL A 59 -15.02 1.83 8.95
CA VAL A 59 -13.82 2.45 9.51
C VAL A 59 -12.62 1.50 9.64
N GLY A 60 -12.83 0.19 9.42
CA GLY A 60 -11.85 -0.87 9.62
C GLY A 60 -12.10 -1.72 10.86
N TYR A 61 -11.43 -2.89 10.96
CA TYR A 61 -11.48 -3.74 12.14
C TYR A 61 -10.82 -3.06 13.34
N GLN A 62 -11.42 -3.19 14.54
CA GLN A 62 -10.88 -2.61 15.77
C GLN A 62 -9.40 -2.97 15.99
N LYS A 63 -9.08 -4.27 15.99
CA LYS A 63 -7.70 -4.76 16.18
C LYS A 63 -6.71 -4.17 15.18
N SER A 64 -7.14 -3.97 13.94
CA SER A 64 -6.28 -3.39 12.90
C SER A 64 -6.02 -1.91 13.17
N ARG A 65 -7.03 -1.16 13.63
CA ARG A 65 -6.88 0.24 14.04
C ARG A 65 -6.00 0.39 15.28
N ASP A 66 -6.19 -0.47 16.28
CA ASP A 66 -5.36 -0.49 17.49
C ASP A 66 -3.87 -0.62 17.14
N VAL A 67 -3.53 -1.51 16.21
CA VAL A 67 -2.14 -1.73 15.78
C VAL A 67 -1.57 -0.50 15.07
N VAL A 68 -2.35 0.16 14.22
CA VAL A 68 -1.90 1.38 13.52
C VAL A 68 -1.73 2.54 14.49
N ALA A 69 -2.68 2.75 15.40
CA ALA A 69 -2.57 3.76 16.45
C ALA A 69 -1.30 3.54 17.28
N ASN A 70 -1.08 2.33 17.78
CA ASN A 70 0.10 1.97 18.55
C ASN A 70 1.42 2.15 17.78
N PHE A 71 1.42 1.94 16.47
CA PHE A 71 2.62 2.08 15.65
C PHE A 71 3.05 3.55 15.47
N TYR A 72 2.09 4.47 15.40
CA TYR A 72 2.35 5.90 15.16
C TYR A 72 2.23 6.77 16.42
N SER A 73 1.69 6.24 17.51
CA SER A 73 1.53 6.95 18.79
C SER A 73 2.90 7.27 19.41
N CYS A 74 3.08 8.51 19.85
CA CYS A 74 4.25 8.94 20.61
C CYS A 74 3.82 9.89 21.74
N PRO A 75 4.67 10.16 22.76
CA PRO A 75 4.30 11.02 23.89
C PRO A 75 3.81 12.41 23.49
N GLU A 76 4.30 12.96 22.39
CA GLU A 76 3.93 14.27 21.85
C GLU A 76 2.60 14.26 21.08
N ALA A 77 2.20 13.09 20.56
CA ALA A 77 0.99 12.88 19.79
C ALA A 77 0.42 11.48 20.11
N PRO A 78 -0.24 11.31 21.27
CA PRO A 78 -0.86 10.05 21.63
C PRO A 78 -2.01 9.78 20.66
N LEU A 79 -2.07 8.57 20.12
CA LEU A 79 -3.13 8.10 19.24
C LEU A 79 -3.83 6.91 19.86
N GLU A 80 -5.15 6.91 19.78
CA GLU A 80 -6.00 5.77 20.09
C GLU A 80 -6.67 5.26 18.80
N ALA A 81 -7.34 4.11 18.87
CA ALA A 81 -7.95 3.50 17.71
C ALA A 81 -9.13 4.30 17.13
N GLU A 82 -9.73 5.16 17.95
CA GLU A 82 -10.78 6.11 17.57
C GLU A 82 -10.26 7.19 16.61
N ASP A 83 -8.96 7.49 16.67
CA ASP A 83 -8.29 8.47 15.80
C ASP A 83 -7.87 7.88 14.44
N VAL A 84 -8.11 6.58 14.22
CA VAL A 84 -7.67 5.86 13.03
C VAL A 84 -8.85 5.42 12.16
N LEU A 85 -8.72 5.66 10.84
CA LEU A 85 -9.61 5.14 9.80
C LEU A 85 -8.79 4.35 8.78
N LEU A 86 -9.19 3.12 8.50
CA LEU A 86 -8.56 2.32 7.44
C LEU A 86 -9.24 2.58 6.10
N THR A 87 -8.45 2.98 5.11
CA THR A 87 -8.93 3.35 3.77
C THR A 87 -8.30 2.48 2.68
N SER A 88 -8.89 2.50 1.49
CA SER A 88 -8.41 1.81 0.28
C SER A 88 -7.24 2.58 -0.35
N GLY A 89 -6.13 2.60 0.39
CA GLY A 89 -4.91 3.31 0.02
C GLY A 89 -4.97 4.82 0.25
N CYS A 90 -3.79 5.45 0.24
CA CYS A 90 -3.63 6.89 0.49
C CYS A 90 -4.39 7.79 -0.50
N SER A 91 -4.81 7.26 -1.65
CA SER A 91 -5.65 8.02 -2.60
C SER A 91 -7.06 8.30 -2.09
N GLN A 92 -7.57 7.49 -1.15
CA GLN A 92 -8.90 7.69 -0.53
C GLN A 92 -8.81 8.49 0.78
N ALA A 93 -7.65 8.50 1.44
CA ALA A 93 -7.44 9.12 2.75
C ALA A 93 -7.57 10.66 2.75
#